data_AF-A0A4W2GJB9-F1
#
_entry.id   AF-A0A4W2GJB9-F1
#
_cell.length_a   1.000
_cell.length_b   1.000
_cell.length_c   1.000
_cell.angle_alpha   90.00
_cell.angle_beta   90.00
_cell.angle_gamma   90.00
#
_symmetry.space_group_name_H-M   'P 1'
#
loop_
_entity.id
_entity.type
_entity.pdbx_description
1 polymer ?
#
loop_
_entity_poly.entity_id
_entity_poly.type
_entity_poly.pdbx_seq_one_letter_code
_entity_poly.pdbx_strand_id
1 'polypeptide(L)'
;MAWLSLKVWLVGLSFLGCLYPLVDFSFSGETRGQKPNFVIILADDMGWGDLGANWAGTKDTANLDRMAAEGTRFVDFHAAASTCSPSRAALLTGRLGLRNGVTHNFAVTSVGGLPLNETTLAEVLRGAGYVTGMIGKWHLGHHGSHHPNFRGFDYYFGVPYSHDMGCTDTPGYNHPPCPACPRGDRPSRNLERDCYSDLALPLYENLNIVEQPVNLSALAQKYAEKATQFIQQASTSGRPFLLYVGLAHMHVPLAGTPPSAGPRGQRLYSAGLREMDHLVGRIKDTVDLVGKNNTFLWFTGDNGPWAQKCELAGSVGPFTGSWQARRGGSPAKQTTWEGGHRVPALAYWPGRVPVNVTSAALLSVLDIFPTVLALAGAPLPQGRRFDGLDVSQVLFGRAQTGHRSAPRETIVNPLEVADGRPGGKHRSDYKDVRTYTCVFTHTHARVYFSVFSNHLLSITCKALRQTFWDIQWHMTALKVRFKRFHLFGTFLNMQNIFIHSHSIHMYVLINTIVFTLSYIVGLQGSGMGWFRKPFQFQEARRNP
;
A
#
# COMPACT_ATOMS: atom_id res chain seq x y z
N MET A 1 23.48 -82.10 -62.64
CA MET A 1 22.40 -81.42 -61.90
C MET A 1 22.86 -81.29 -60.45
N ALA A 2 24.00 -80.63 -60.19
CA ALA A 2 24.22 -79.19 -60.32
C ALA A 2 23.40 -78.39 -59.30
N TRP A 3 24.15 -77.72 -58.43
CA TRP A 3 23.92 -76.33 -58.01
C TRP A 3 22.95 -76.02 -56.87
N LEU A 4 23.52 -75.24 -55.93
CA LEU A 4 22.90 -74.25 -55.04
C LEU A 4 22.03 -74.85 -53.91
N SER A 5 22.35 -74.72 -52.62
CA SER A 5 22.91 -73.56 -51.94
C SER A 5 23.47 -73.98 -50.57
N LEU A 6 24.74 -74.40 -50.58
CA LEU A 6 25.60 -74.51 -49.40
C LEU A 6 26.68 -73.41 -49.53
N LYS A 7 26.29 -72.16 -49.26
CA LYS A 7 27.15 -70.97 -49.05
C LYS A 7 26.23 -69.78 -48.76
N VAL A 8 26.67 -68.89 -47.86
CA VAL A 8 25.98 -67.71 -47.29
C VAL A 8 24.94 -68.10 -46.23
N TRP A 9 25.23 -68.21 -44.93
CA TRP A 9 25.79 -67.17 -44.07
C TRP A 9 26.59 -67.80 -42.90
N LEU A 10 27.88 -68.05 -43.15
CA LEU A 10 28.94 -68.05 -42.14
C LEU A 10 29.69 -66.71 -42.26
N VAL A 11 28.98 -65.59 -42.11
CA VAL A 11 29.55 -64.24 -41.99
C VAL A 11 28.59 -63.40 -41.15
N GLY A 12 28.76 -63.37 -39.84
CA GLY A 12 27.90 -62.54 -38.98
C GLY A 12 27.97 -62.80 -37.49
N LEU A 13 28.79 -63.77 -37.06
CA LEU A 13 29.11 -64.01 -35.64
C LEU A 13 30.21 -63.07 -35.11
N SER A 14 30.38 -61.89 -35.70
CA SER A 14 31.38 -60.90 -35.27
C SER A 14 31.02 -59.50 -35.73
N PHE A 15 29.82 -58.97 -35.42
CA PHE A 15 29.53 -57.52 -35.45
C PHE A 15 28.18 -57.20 -34.76
N LEU A 16 28.04 -57.58 -33.50
CA LEU A 16 27.07 -56.93 -32.59
C LEU A 16 27.79 -56.35 -31.36
N GLY A 17 28.98 -55.83 -31.60
CA GLY A 17 29.64 -54.84 -30.75
C GLY A 17 29.34 -53.45 -31.32
N CYS A 18 28.13 -52.95 -31.11
CA CYS A 18 27.81 -51.54 -31.28
C CYS A 18 27.00 -51.11 -30.06
N LEU A 19 27.74 -50.64 -29.04
CA LEU A 19 27.49 -49.38 -28.37
C LEU A 19 26.04 -48.86 -28.53
N TYR A 20 25.11 -49.42 -27.78
CA TYR A 20 24.08 -48.55 -27.23
C TYR A 20 24.81 -47.76 -26.16
N PRO A 21 24.99 -46.43 -26.31
CA PRO A 21 25.24 -45.66 -25.11
C PRO A 21 24.05 -45.97 -24.22
N LEU A 22 24.31 -46.63 -23.10
CA LEU A 22 23.53 -46.38 -21.90
C LEU A 22 23.66 -44.86 -21.73
N VAL A 23 22.72 -44.15 -22.34
CA VAL A 23 22.35 -42.82 -21.91
C VAL A 23 21.76 -43.12 -20.55
N ASP A 24 22.64 -43.25 -19.55
CA ASP A 24 22.30 -42.93 -18.20
C ASP A 24 21.77 -41.51 -18.31
N PHE A 25 20.46 -41.40 -18.51
CA PHE A 25 19.68 -40.33 -17.92
C PHE A 25 19.89 -40.51 -16.41
N SER A 26 21.09 -40.14 -15.96
CA SER A 26 21.21 -39.26 -14.83
C SER A 26 20.28 -38.11 -15.15
N PHE A 27 19.01 -38.27 -14.78
CA PHE A 27 18.35 -37.18 -14.09
C PHE A 27 19.35 -36.80 -13.00
N SER A 28 20.23 -35.84 -13.31
CA SER A 28 20.45 -34.81 -12.33
C SER A 28 19.03 -34.34 -12.06
N GLY A 29 18.44 -34.88 -11.00
CA GLY A 29 17.57 -34.06 -10.20
C GLY A 29 18.46 -32.88 -9.87
N GLU A 30 18.40 -31.84 -10.70
CA GLU A 30 18.40 -30.50 -10.13
C GLU A 30 17.49 -30.66 -8.93
N THR A 31 18.07 -30.59 -7.74
CA THR A 31 17.33 -30.37 -6.53
C THR A 31 16.56 -29.10 -6.80
N ARG A 32 15.36 -29.25 -7.39
CA ARG A 32 14.48 -28.16 -7.75
C ARG A 32 14.29 -27.45 -6.43
N GLY A 33 14.98 -26.32 -6.27
CA GLY A 33 15.16 -25.71 -4.97
C GLY A 33 13.81 -25.64 -4.31
N GLN A 34 13.69 -26.18 -3.09
CA GLN A 34 12.41 -26.29 -2.43
C GLN A 34 11.75 -24.92 -2.45
N LYS A 35 10.53 -24.84 -3.02
CA LYS A 35 9.80 -23.58 -3.09
C LYS A 35 9.59 -23.06 -1.66
N PRO A 36 9.75 -21.75 -1.42
CA PRO A 36 9.60 -21.20 -0.08
C PRO A 36 8.13 -21.17 0.34
N ASN A 37 7.90 -21.25 1.64
CA ASN A 37 6.62 -20.94 2.27
C ASN A 37 6.51 -19.44 2.51
N PHE A 38 5.28 -18.93 2.52
CA PHE A 38 4.99 -17.52 2.73
C PHE A 38 4.01 -17.35 3.90
N VAL A 39 4.35 -16.47 4.84
CA VAL A 39 3.45 -16.00 5.89
C VAL A 39 3.38 -14.48 5.79
N ILE A 40 2.21 -13.96 5.40
CA ILE A 40 1.97 -12.52 5.24
C ILE A 40 1.01 -12.09 6.33
N ILE A 41 1.44 -11.22 7.24
CA ILE A 41 0.64 -10.72 8.35
C ILE A 41 0.32 -9.25 8.09
N LEU A 42 -0.97 -8.93 8.10
CA LEU A 42 -1.49 -7.59 7.84
C LEU A 42 -2.28 -7.11 9.07
N ALA A 43 -1.72 -6.18 9.82
CA ALA A 43 -2.39 -5.49 10.92
C ALA A 43 -3.46 -4.51 10.40
N ASP A 44 -4.50 -4.29 11.19
CA ASP A 44 -5.64 -3.40 10.89
C ASP A 44 -5.49 -2.12 11.72
N ASP A 45 -5.50 -0.94 11.10
CA ASP A 45 -5.40 0.35 11.82
C ASP A 45 -4.19 0.52 12.75
N MET A 46 -3.11 -0.22 12.51
CA MET A 46 -1.84 -0.05 13.23
C MET A 46 -1.04 1.09 12.61
N GLY A 47 -0.73 2.11 13.40
CA GLY A 47 0.08 3.24 12.96
C GLY A 47 1.57 2.93 12.95
N TRP A 48 2.33 3.71 12.16
CA TRP A 48 3.78 3.57 12.08
C TRP A 48 4.48 3.69 13.44
N GLY A 49 3.93 4.54 14.32
CA GLY A 49 4.45 4.78 15.67
C GLY A 49 4.06 3.72 16.70
N ASP A 50 3.26 2.71 16.33
CA ASP A 50 2.87 1.63 17.25
C ASP A 50 3.87 0.48 17.28
N LEU A 51 4.84 0.45 16.37
CA LEU A 51 5.94 -0.50 16.42
C LEU A 51 7.08 0.10 17.25
N GLY A 52 7.47 -0.57 18.36
CA GLY A 52 8.56 -0.14 19.24
C GLY A 52 9.88 0.07 18.50
N ALA A 53 10.20 -0.83 17.56
CA ALA A 53 11.37 -0.70 16.68
C ALA A 53 11.34 0.55 15.77
N ASN A 54 10.15 1.12 15.51
CA ASN A 54 9.99 2.37 14.77
C ASN A 54 10.00 3.60 15.68
N TRP A 55 9.42 3.49 16.87
CA TRP A 55 9.17 4.63 17.74
C TRP A 55 9.46 4.30 19.20
N ALA A 56 10.47 4.98 19.77
CA ALA A 56 10.94 4.75 21.13
C ALA A 56 9.88 4.96 22.23
N GLY A 57 8.79 5.67 21.91
CA GLY A 57 7.66 5.85 22.82
C GLY A 57 6.83 4.59 23.05
N THR A 58 6.96 3.59 22.17
CA THR A 58 6.14 2.36 22.19
C THR A 58 6.98 1.20 22.71
N LYS A 59 6.41 0.44 23.66
CA LYS A 59 7.09 -0.69 24.35
C LYS A 59 6.26 -1.97 24.37
N ASP A 60 5.10 -1.95 23.73
CA ASP A 60 4.08 -2.99 23.82
C ASP A 60 4.23 -4.08 22.72
N THR A 61 5.29 -4.01 21.90
CA THR A 61 5.50 -4.87 20.71
C THR A 61 6.79 -5.70 20.79
N ALA A 62 7.03 -6.38 21.92
CA ALA A 62 8.30 -7.06 22.17
C ALA A 62 8.65 -8.17 21.16
N ASN A 63 7.65 -8.90 20.63
CA ASN A 63 7.88 -9.96 19.65
C ASN A 63 8.14 -9.39 18.24
N LEU A 64 7.44 -8.34 17.84
CA LEU A 64 7.73 -7.61 16.61
C LEU A 64 9.10 -6.92 16.66
N ASP A 65 9.47 -6.35 17.82
CA ASP A 65 10.79 -5.75 18.02
C ASP A 65 11.90 -6.80 17.90
N ARG A 66 11.66 -8.01 18.42
CA ARG A 66 12.55 -9.16 18.21
C ARG A 66 12.62 -9.55 16.74
N MET A 67 11.49 -9.64 16.03
CA MET A 67 11.47 -9.90 14.59
C MET A 67 12.24 -8.83 13.79
N ALA A 68 12.16 -7.56 14.19
CA ALA A 68 12.92 -6.48 13.60
C ALA A 68 14.42 -6.62 13.82
N ALA A 69 14.84 -7.02 15.03
CA ALA A 69 16.25 -7.29 15.36
C ALA A 69 16.80 -8.52 14.62
N GLU A 70 15.96 -9.53 14.38
CA GLU A 70 16.32 -10.76 13.67
C GLU A 70 16.16 -10.68 12.14
N GLY A 71 15.67 -9.56 11.62
CA GLY A 71 15.37 -9.38 10.20
C GLY A 71 15.66 -7.96 9.71
N THR A 72 14.92 -7.54 8.69
CA THR A 72 15.02 -6.20 8.12
C THR A 72 13.74 -5.40 8.40
N ARG A 73 13.90 -4.19 8.91
CA ARG A 73 12.83 -3.22 9.16
C ARG A 73 12.82 -2.15 8.06
N PHE A 74 11.66 -1.90 7.46
CA PHE A 74 11.48 -0.87 6.44
C PHE A 74 10.80 0.37 7.04
N VAL A 75 11.46 1.52 6.94
CA VAL A 75 10.96 2.78 7.52
C VAL A 75 10.15 3.64 6.52
N ASP A 76 10.21 3.28 5.24
CA ASP A 76 9.55 3.96 4.12
C ASP A 76 8.65 2.97 3.35
N PHE A 77 7.74 2.31 4.08
CA PHE A 77 6.79 1.34 3.53
C PHE A 77 5.36 1.90 3.58
N HIS A 78 4.65 1.77 2.46
CA HIS A 78 3.33 2.38 2.30
C HIS A 78 2.23 1.38 1.92
N ALA A 79 1.12 1.45 2.63
CA ALA A 79 -0.15 0.92 2.16
C ALA A 79 -0.52 1.56 0.81
N ALA A 80 -1.25 0.82 -0.02
CA ALA A 80 -1.73 1.30 -1.32
C ALA A 80 -2.92 2.24 -1.17
N ALA A 81 -3.60 2.16 -0.02
CA ALA A 81 -4.66 3.05 0.34
C ALA A 81 -4.71 3.33 1.85
N SER A 82 -5.21 4.50 2.22
CA SER A 82 -5.46 4.92 3.61
C SER A 82 -6.78 4.38 4.16
N THR A 83 -7.26 3.23 3.64
CA THR A 83 -8.49 2.53 4.05
C THR A 83 -8.41 1.02 3.80
N CYS A 84 -9.16 0.24 4.60
CA CYS A 84 -9.05 -1.22 4.67
C CYS A 84 -9.27 -1.96 3.34
N SER A 85 -10.46 -1.89 2.72
CA SER A 85 -10.78 -2.71 1.54
C SER A 85 -9.90 -2.38 0.33
N PRO A 86 -9.69 -1.09 -0.04
CA PRO A 86 -8.79 -0.77 -1.16
C PRO A 86 -7.35 -1.24 -0.93
N SER A 87 -6.83 -1.14 0.30
CA SER A 87 -5.48 -1.60 0.63
C SER A 87 -5.34 -3.13 0.59
N ARG A 88 -6.32 -3.86 1.15
CA ARG A 88 -6.38 -5.33 1.10
C ARG A 88 -6.53 -5.85 -0.33
N ALA A 89 -7.35 -5.18 -1.14
CA ALA A 89 -7.49 -5.49 -2.56
C ALA A 89 -6.16 -5.30 -3.29
N ALA A 90 -5.45 -4.20 -3.00
CA ALA A 90 -4.16 -3.92 -3.61
C ALA A 90 -3.07 -4.93 -3.22
N LEU A 91 -3.00 -5.35 -1.96
CA LEU A 91 -2.11 -6.43 -1.51
C LEU A 91 -2.36 -7.71 -2.32
N LEU A 92 -3.62 -8.12 -2.43
CA LEU A 92 -3.98 -9.40 -3.05
C LEU A 92 -3.95 -9.37 -4.57
N THR A 93 -3.90 -8.21 -5.22
CA THR A 93 -3.94 -8.09 -6.69
C THR A 93 -2.69 -7.45 -7.30
N GLY A 94 -1.83 -6.83 -6.48
CA GLY A 94 -0.70 -6.02 -6.94
C GLY A 94 -1.12 -4.78 -7.74
N ARG A 95 -2.37 -4.33 -7.58
CA ARG A 95 -3.02 -3.30 -8.41
C ARG A 95 -3.71 -2.27 -7.53
N LEU A 96 -3.58 -0.99 -7.89
CA LEU A 96 -4.27 0.10 -7.21
C LEU A 96 -5.79 -0.04 -7.28
N GLY A 97 -6.49 0.50 -6.28
CA GLY A 97 -7.95 0.52 -6.18
C GLY A 97 -8.66 1.02 -7.46
N LEU A 98 -8.08 2.04 -8.10
CA LEU A 98 -8.58 2.60 -9.36
C LEU A 98 -8.52 1.61 -10.55
N ARG A 99 -7.64 0.59 -10.49
CA ARG A 99 -7.52 -0.43 -11.54
C ARG A 99 -8.32 -1.68 -11.22
N ASN A 100 -8.34 -2.08 -9.95
CA ASN A 100 -9.02 -3.30 -9.50
C ASN A 100 -10.50 -3.05 -9.14
N GLY A 101 -10.97 -1.80 -9.15
CA GLY A 101 -12.36 -1.42 -8.91
C GLY A 101 -12.73 -1.23 -7.43
N VAL A 102 -11.82 -1.48 -6.50
CA VAL A 102 -12.06 -1.34 -5.05
C VAL A 102 -11.52 0.01 -4.57
N THR A 103 -12.38 1.02 -4.54
CA THR A 103 -12.02 2.41 -4.16
C THR A 103 -12.54 2.85 -2.80
N HIS A 104 -13.37 2.03 -2.15
CA HIS A 104 -13.97 2.29 -0.85
C HIS A 104 -14.20 0.98 -0.09
N ASN A 105 -14.48 1.08 1.22
CA ASN A 105 -14.79 -0.07 2.04
C ASN A 105 -16.15 -0.67 1.70
N PHE A 106 -16.23 -2.00 1.70
CA PHE A 106 -17.49 -2.72 1.54
C PHE A 106 -18.29 -2.69 2.85
N ALA A 107 -19.61 -2.53 2.76
CA ALA A 107 -20.53 -2.62 3.88
C ALA A 107 -21.01 -4.06 4.08
N VAL A 108 -21.64 -4.34 5.23
CA VAL A 108 -22.32 -5.64 5.50
C VAL A 108 -23.38 -5.94 4.45
N THR A 109 -24.05 -4.92 3.93
CA THR A 109 -25.09 -5.06 2.91
C THR A 109 -24.55 -5.04 1.47
N SER A 110 -23.24 -4.95 1.29
CA SER A 110 -22.63 -4.93 -0.05
C SER A 110 -22.80 -6.29 -0.72
N VAL A 111 -23.62 -6.31 -1.77
CA VAL A 111 -23.87 -7.52 -2.58
C VAL A 111 -22.65 -7.92 -3.41
N GLY A 112 -21.82 -6.94 -3.79
CA GLY A 112 -20.57 -7.15 -4.51
C GLY A 112 -19.34 -7.22 -3.61
N GLY A 113 -18.20 -7.49 -4.23
CA GLY A 113 -16.89 -7.54 -3.58
C GLY A 113 -15.77 -7.20 -4.55
N LEU A 114 -14.54 -7.63 -4.23
CA LEU A 114 -13.43 -7.61 -5.17
C LEU A 114 -13.89 -8.23 -6.50
N PRO A 115 -13.81 -7.50 -7.63
CA PRO A 115 -14.29 -7.99 -8.91
C PRO A 115 -13.75 -9.38 -9.25
N LEU A 116 -14.64 -10.25 -9.74
CA LEU A 116 -14.31 -11.67 -9.96
C LEU A 116 -13.31 -11.87 -11.12
N ASN A 117 -13.13 -10.87 -11.99
CA ASN A 117 -12.11 -10.88 -13.02
C ASN A 117 -10.70 -10.56 -12.49
N GLU A 118 -10.57 -10.05 -11.26
CA GLU A 118 -9.28 -9.89 -10.62
C GLU A 118 -8.76 -11.25 -10.14
N THR A 119 -7.47 -11.50 -10.35
CA THR A 119 -6.78 -12.71 -9.91
C THR A 119 -6.01 -12.40 -8.64
N THR A 120 -6.30 -13.13 -7.58
CA THR A 120 -5.66 -12.94 -6.27
C THR A 120 -4.32 -13.64 -6.20
N LEU A 121 -3.47 -13.19 -5.27
CA LEU A 121 -2.19 -13.85 -4.94
C LEU A 121 -2.39 -15.32 -4.59
N ALA A 122 -3.47 -15.63 -3.86
CA ALA A 122 -3.83 -16.99 -3.48
C ALA A 122 -4.20 -17.84 -4.69
N GLU A 123 -4.98 -17.33 -5.64
CA GLU A 123 -5.33 -18.06 -6.87
C GLU A 123 -4.08 -18.43 -7.69
N VAL A 124 -3.14 -17.49 -7.85
CA VAL A 124 -1.89 -17.76 -8.59
C VAL A 124 -1.03 -18.80 -7.86
N LEU A 125 -0.83 -18.65 -6.55
CA LEU A 125 -0.01 -19.58 -5.78
C LEU A 125 -0.64 -20.98 -5.67
N ARG A 126 -1.96 -21.05 -5.51
CA ARG A 126 -2.71 -22.32 -5.55
C ARG A 126 -2.47 -23.03 -6.89
N GLY A 127 -2.56 -22.30 -8.00
CA GLY A 127 -2.22 -22.81 -9.34
C GLY A 127 -0.75 -23.25 -9.48
N ALA A 128 0.16 -22.63 -8.72
CA ALA A 128 1.58 -22.99 -8.66
C ALA A 128 1.91 -24.15 -7.68
N GLY A 129 0.89 -24.78 -7.09
CA GLY A 129 1.00 -25.97 -6.23
C GLY A 129 0.99 -25.67 -4.72
N TYR A 130 0.77 -24.42 -4.30
CA TYR A 130 0.76 -24.07 -2.88
C TYR A 130 -0.53 -24.52 -2.18
N VAL A 131 -0.41 -24.88 -0.89
CA VAL A 131 -1.55 -24.94 0.03
C VAL A 131 -1.82 -23.53 0.52
N THR A 132 -3.06 -23.06 0.44
CA THR A 132 -3.40 -21.65 0.71
C THR A 132 -4.35 -21.52 1.89
N GLY A 133 -3.99 -20.69 2.86
CA GLY A 133 -4.79 -20.43 4.06
C GLY A 133 -4.96 -18.94 4.30
N MET A 134 -6.14 -18.56 4.79
CA MET A 134 -6.42 -17.22 5.28
C MET A 134 -6.96 -17.28 6.70
N ILE A 135 -6.39 -16.47 7.59
CA ILE A 135 -6.86 -16.29 8.96
C ILE A 135 -7.22 -14.81 9.17
N GLY A 136 -8.43 -14.55 9.64
CA GLY A 136 -8.90 -13.24 10.08
C GLY A 136 -9.78 -12.47 9.09
N LYS A 137 -9.68 -11.15 9.15
CA LYS A 137 -10.54 -10.18 8.46
C LYS A 137 -10.36 -10.22 6.94
N TRP A 138 -11.46 -10.47 6.22
CA TRP A 138 -11.50 -10.45 4.75
C TRP A 138 -11.72 -9.05 4.18
N HIS A 139 -12.91 -8.48 4.40
CA HIS A 139 -13.32 -7.12 4.02
C HIS A 139 -13.23 -6.81 2.52
N LEU A 140 -13.46 -7.80 1.64
CA LEU A 140 -13.46 -7.65 0.18
C LEU A 140 -14.74 -8.18 -0.48
N GLY A 141 -15.87 -8.05 0.23
CA GLY A 141 -17.16 -8.65 -0.12
C GLY A 141 -17.21 -10.12 0.25
N HIS A 142 -18.32 -10.58 0.83
CA HIS A 142 -18.38 -11.87 1.51
C HIS A 142 -19.47 -12.81 0.99
N HIS A 143 -20.32 -12.33 0.07
CA HIS A 143 -21.39 -13.13 -0.52
C HIS A 143 -20.89 -13.94 -1.71
N GLY A 144 -21.34 -15.20 -1.78
CA GLY A 144 -21.15 -16.08 -2.92
C GLY A 144 -19.69 -16.13 -3.38
N SER A 145 -19.46 -15.87 -4.66
CA SER A 145 -18.14 -15.94 -5.29
C SER A 145 -17.10 -14.95 -4.74
N HIS A 146 -17.48 -13.99 -3.91
CA HIS A 146 -16.54 -13.05 -3.27
C HIS A 146 -15.93 -13.60 -1.97
N HIS A 147 -16.46 -14.69 -1.41
CA HIS A 147 -15.96 -15.32 -0.19
C HIS A 147 -14.53 -15.87 -0.36
N PRO A 148 -13.62 -15.81 0.64
CA PRO A 148 -12.22 -16.22 0.53
C PRO A 148 -11.97 -17.58 -0.14
N ASN A 149 -12.79 -18.59 0.19
CA ASN A 149 -12.65 -19.92 -0.42
C ASN A 149 -12.87 -19.96 -1.95
N PHE A 150 -13.58 -18.99 -2.52
CA PHE A 150 -13.74 -18.83 -3.97
C PHE A 150 -12.76 -17.82 -4.57
N ARG A 151 -11.86 -17.26 -3.75
CA ARG A 151 -10.81 -16.30 -4.15
C ARG A 151 -9.41 -16.87 -3.92
N GLY A 152 -9.29 -18.19 -4.02
CA GLY A 152 -8.01 -18.90 -4.06
C GLY A 152 -7.52 -19.49 -2.75
N PHE A 153 -8.24 -19.35 -1.63
CA PHE A 153 -7.85 -19.92 -0.34
C PHE A 153 -8.48 -21.30 -0.10
N ASP A 154 -7.66 -22.33 0.13
CA ASP A 154 -8.12 -23.68 0.46
C ASP A 154 -8.72 -23.74 1.87
N TYR A 155 -8.18 -22.94 2.81
CA TYR A 155 -8.67 -22.81 4.17
C TYR A 155 -8.98 -21.35 4.54
N TYR A 156 -10.10 -21.11 5.20
CA TYR A 156 -10.44 -19.81 5.77
C TYR A 156 -10.93 -19.96 7.21
N PHE A 157 -10.42 -19.11 8.12
CA PHE A 157 -11.00 -18.93 9.44
C PHE A 157 -10.98 -17.45 9.82
N GLY A 158 -12.14 -16.81 9.97
CA GLY A 158 -12.15 -15.39 10.30
C GLY A 158 -13.46 -14.66 10.09
N VAL A 159 -13.41 -13.35 10.30
CA VAL A 159 -14.54 -12.45 10.12
C VAL A 159 -14.60 -11.91 8.69
N PRO A 160 -15.78 -11.81 8.06
CA PRO A 160 -15.92 -11.43 6.66
C PRO A 160 -15.67 -9.93 6.38
N TYR A 161 -15.76 -9.09 7.41
CA TYR A 161 -15.63 -7.62 7.35
C TYR A 161 -15.10 -7.09 8.70
N SER A 162 -14.92 -5.77 8.85
CA SER A 162 -14.47 -5.18 10.12
C SER A 162 -15.39 -5.60 11.28
N HIS A 163 -14.83 -5.89 12.45
CA HIS A 163 -15.61 -6.43 13.57
C HIS A 163 -16.50 -5.39 14.28
N ASP A 164 -16.38 -4.10 13.96
CA ASP A 164 -17.33 -3.06 14.37
C ASP A 164 -18.61 -3.03 13.51
N MET A 165 -18.67 -3.82 12.44
CA MET A 165 -19.82 -3.85 11.54
C MET A 165 -20.89 -4.88 11.93
N GLY A 166 -20.81 -5.51 13.11
CA GLY A 166 -21.82 -6.43 13.63
C GLY A 166 -22.61 -5.87 14.82
N CYS A 167 -23.88 -6.21 14.90
CA CYS A 167 -24.78 -5.99 16.04
C CYS A 167 -24.55 -7.03 17.15
N THR A 168 -25.00 -6.79 18.38
CA THR A 168 -25.12 -7.87 19.37
C THR A 168 -26.40 -7.68 20.19
N ASP A 169 -27.13 -8.78 20.44
CA ASP A 169 -28.34 -8.78 21.26
C ASP A 169 -28.03 -8.72 22.77
N THR A 170 -26.76 -8.89 23.15
CA THR A 170 -26.28 -8.87 24.53
C THR A 170 -25.90 -7.44 24.94
N PRO A 171 -26.53 -6.84 25.97
CA PRO A 171 -26.07 -5.58 26.53
C PRO A 171 -24.61 -5.71 26.99
N GLY A 172 -23.69 -4.92 26.42
CA GLY A 172 -22.29 -4.90 26.83
C GLY A 172 -21.26 -5.46 25.84
N TYR A 173 -21.64 -5.89 24.63
CA TYR A 173 -20.67 -6.16 23.56
C TYR A 173 -20.36 -4.92 22.70
N ASN A 174 -21.23 -3.91 22.75
CA ASN A 174 -20.91 -2.52 22.38
C ASN A 174 -20.14 -1.82 23.51
N HIS A 175 -19.27 -2.51 24.26
CA HIS A 175 -18.51 -1.89 25.34
C HIS A 175 -16.98 -1.99 25.17
N PRO A 176 -16.29 -0.83 25.15
CA PRO A 176 -16.90 0.51 25.13
C PRO A 176 -17.65 0.74 23.79
N PRO A 177 -18.76 1.50 23.79
CA PRO A 177 -19.21 2.09 22.54
C PRO A 177 -18.01 2.88 22.04
N CYS A 178 -17.78 2.91 20.74
CA CYS A 178 -16.68 3.68 20.20
C CYS A 178 -17.23 5.01 19.66
N PRO A 179 -17.72 5.94 20.52
CA PRO A 179 -18.16 7.23 20.04
C PRO A 179 -16.97 7.92 19.37
N ALA A 180 -17.25 8.72 18.34
CA ALA A 180 -16.24 9.64 17.85
C ALA A 180 -15.82 10.58 18.99
N CYS A 181 -14.59 11.08 18.94
CA CYS A 181 -14.09 12.08 19.87
C CYS A 181 -15.14 13.19 20.13
N PRO A 182 -15.43 13.56 21.40
CA PRO A 182 -16.41 14.61 21.71
C PRO A 182 -16.08 15.91 20.97
N ARG A 183 -17.02 16.41 20.15
CA ARG A 183 -16.90 17.72 19.50
C ARG A 183 -17.52 18.81 20.39
N GLY A 184 -16.78 19.22 21.44
CA GLY A 184 -17.17 20.29 22.37
C GLY A 184 -18.24 19.93 23.40
N ASP A 185 -18.63 20.89 24.26
CA ASP A 185 -19.56 20.75 25.40
C ASP A 185 -21.04 20.58 25.01
N ARG A 186 -21.33 19.88 23.91
CA ARG A 186 -22.71 19.56 23.54
C ARG A 186 -23.05 18.14 24.00
N PRO A 187 -24.13 17.96 24.79
CA PRO A 187 -24.57 16.63 25.17
C PRO A 187 -24.89 15.83 23.91
N SER A 188 -24.34 14.60 23.85
CA SER A 188 -24.58 13.65 22.76
C SER A 188 -26.09 13.43 22.62
N ARG A 189 -26.66 13.83 21.48
CA ARG A 189 -28.09 13.63 21.19
C ARG A 189 -28.32 12.17 20.81
N ASN A 190 -29.15 11.51 21.61
CA ASN A 190 -29.88 10.24 21.39
C ASN A 190 -29.04 8.98 21.09
N LEU A 191 -28.95 8.09 22.10
CA LEU A 191 -28.57 6.68 21.96
C LEU A 191 -29.69 5.88 21.26
N GLU A 192 -29.92 6.09 19.97
CA GLU A 192 -30.77 5.19 19.17
C GLU A 192 -29.88 4.24 18.36
N ARG A 193 -29.96 2.93 18.69
CA ARG A 193 -29.25 1.77 18.12
C ARG A 193 -27.79 2.04 17.70
N ASP A 194 -26.86 1.77 18.61
CA ASP A 194 -25.41 1.99 18.46
C ASP A 194 -24.70 0.90 17.59
N CYS A 195 -25.34 0.44 16.50
CA CYS A 195 -24.83 -0.64 15.65
C CYS A 195 -25.02 -0.36 14.15
N TYR A 196 -24.04 -0.76 13.34
CA TYR A 196 -24.00 -0.53 11.89
C TYR A 196 -25.00 -1.38 11.08
N SER A 197 -25.43 -2.51 11.62
CA SER A 197 -26.37 -3.45 10.99
C SER A 197 -27.19 -4.16 12.07
N ASP A 198 -28.33 -4.74 11.72
CA ASP A 198 -29.11 -5.60 12.63
C ASP A 198 -28.54 -7.03 12.72
N LEU A 199 -27.41 -7.32 12.07
CA LEU A 199 -26.83 -8.66 11.98
C LEU A 199 -25.66 -8.80 12.92
N ALA A 200 -25.66 -9.87 13.72
CA ALA A 200 -24.53 -10.20 14.57
C ALA A 200 -23.27 -10.52 13.77
N LEU A 201 -22.08 -10.14 14.27
CA LEU A 201 -20.82 -10.43 13.59
C LEU A 201 -20.61 -11.95 13.51
N PRO A 202 -20.48 -12.56 12.32
CA PRO A 202 -20.19 -13.98 12.19
C PRO A 202 -18.68 -14.25 12.15
N LEU A 203 -18.27 -15.39 12.74
CA LEU A 203 -16.97 -16.01 12.55
C LEU A 203 -17.14 -17.23 11.65
N TYR A 204 -16.40 -17.28 10.55
CA TYR A 204 -16.43 -18.40 9.62
C TYR A 204 -15.30 -19.37 9.87
N GLU A 205 -15.59 -20.66 9.67
CA GLU A 205 -14.60 -21.67 9.29
C GLU A 205 -15.00 -22.25 7.93
N ASN A 206 -14.20 -21.95 6.92
CA ASN A 206 -14.54 -22.08 5.52
C ASN A 206 -15.90 -21.44 5.22
N LEU A 207 -16.88 -22.22 4.74
CA LEU A 207 -18.20 -21.71 4.37
C LEU A 207 -19.20 -21.69 5.53
N ASN A 208 -18.83 -22.23 6.70
CA ASN A 208 -19.73 -22.39 7.83
C ASN A 208 -19.51 -21.28 8.86
N ILE A 209 -20.60 -20.68 9.33
CA ILE A 209 -20.56 -19.81 10.51
C ILE A 209 -20.41 -20.72 11.73
N VAL A 210 -19.29 -20.60 12.44
CA VAL A 210 -18.99 -21.39 13.64
C VAL A 210 -19.32 -20.67 14.94
N GLU A 211 -19.48 -19.34 14.88
CA GLU A 211 -19.84 -18.50 16.03
C GLU A 211 -20.47 -17.19 15.56
N GLN A 212 -21.59 -16.78 16.18
CA GLN A 212 -22.28 -15.53 15.91
C GLN A 212 -23.18 -15.15 17.11
N PRO A 213 -22.96 -14.03 17.82
CA PRO A 213 -21.89 -13.06 17.61
C PRO A 213 -20.50 -13.61 18.02
N VAL A 214 -19.45 -13.11 17.38
CA VAL A 214 -18.06 -13.45 17.72
C VAL A 214 -17.68 -12.95 19.12
N ASN A 215 -17.09 -13.81 19.95
CA ASN A 215 -16.41 -13.40 21.17
C ASN A 215 -15.05 -12.76 20.85
N LEU A 216 -15.03 -11.42 20.79
CA LEU A 216 -13.85 -10.64 20.46
C LEU A 216 -12.68 -10.84 21.44
N SER A 217 -12.97 -11.06 22.74
CA SER A 217 -11.94 -11.29 23.77
C SER A 217 -11.18 -12.61 23.59
N ALA A 218 -11.77 -13.59 22.89
CA ALA A 218 -11.11 -14.86 22.57
C ALA A 218 -10.56 -14.90 21.14
N LEU A 219 -10.82 -13.87 20.32
CA LEU A 219 -10.56 -13.89 18.88
C LEU A 219 -9.06 -13.96 18.57
N ALA A 220 -8.22 -13.23 19.31
CA ALA A 220 -6.77 -13.28 19.15
C ALA A 220 -6.22 -14.69 19.38
N GLN A 221 -6.68 -15.35 20.45
CA GLN A 221 -6.28 -16.71 20.78
C GLN A 221 -6.72 -17.70 19.69
N LYS A 222 -7.98 -17.61 19.22
CA LYS A 222 -8.49 -18.45 18.13
C LYS A 222 -7.69 -18.26 16.84
N TYR A 223 -7.34 -17.03 16.46
CA TYR A 223 -6.48 -16.76 15.30
C TYR A 223 -5.08 -17.36 15.46
N ALA A 224 -4.45 -17.19 16.63
CA ALA A 224 -3.14 -17.78 16.90
C ALA A 224 -3.18 -19.32 16.79
N GLU A 225 -4.19 -19.96 17.37
CA GLU A 225 -4.37 -21.41 17.34
C GLU A 225 -4.58 -21.93 15.90
N LYS A 226 -5.50 -21.32 15.14
CA LYS A 226 -5.76 -21.75 13.75
C LYS A 226 -4.59 -21.47 12.82
N ALA A 227 -3.85 -20.37 13.02
CA ALA A 227 -2.62 -20.09 12.27
C ALA A 227 -1.52 -21.13 12.56
N THR A 228 -1.28 -21.46 13.84
CA THR A 228 -0.32 -22.49 14.24
C THR A 228 -0.71 -23.86 13.67
N GLN A 229 -1.99 -24.24 13.78
CA GLN A 229 -2.50 -25.50 13.23
C GLN A 229 -2.31 -25.58 11.71
N PHE A 230 -2.66 -24.51 10.98
CA PHE A 230 -2.47 -24.46 9.54
C PHE A 230 -0.99 -24.63 9.16
N ILE A 231 -0.08 -23.90 9.80
CA ILE A 231 1.36 -23.98 9.52
C ILE A 231 1.88 -25.40 9.76
N GLN A 232 1.53 -26.00 10.90
CA GLN A 232 1.94 -27.36 11.24
C GLN A 232 1.42 -28.38 10.22
N GLN A 233 0.11 -28.36 9.91
CA GLN A 233 -0.49 -29.28 8.95
C GLN A 233 0.10 -29.09 7.54
N ALA A 234 0.20 -27.85 7.07
CA ALA A 234 0.73 -27.55 5.76
C ALA A 234 2.21 -27.96 5.62
N SER A 235 3.02 -27.80 6.68
CA SER A 235 4.42 -28.23 6.69
C SER A 235 4.61 -29.74 6.50
N THR A 236 3.63 -30.55 6.96
CA THR A 236 3.66 -32.02 6.79
C THR A 236 3.14 -32.49 5.42
N SER A 237 2.55 -31.61 4.62
CA SER A 237 1.92 -31.99 3.35
C SER A 237 2.89 -32.25 2.19
N GLY A 238 4.18 -31.91 2.36
CA GLY A 238 5.18 -31.95 1.29
C GLY A 238 5.02 -30.85 0.22
N ARG A 239 4.01 -29.98 0.34
CA ARG A 239 3.77 -28.83 -0.54
C ARG A 239 4.15 -27.53 0.15
N PRO A 240 4.61 -26.50 -0.60
CA PRO A 240 4.81 -25.18 -0.02
C PRO A 240 3.46 -24.55 0.34
N PHE A 241 3.45 -23.58 1.26
CA PHE A 241 2.19 -22.94 1.69
C PHE A 241 2.23 -21.41 1.65
N LEU A 242 1.05 -20.82 1.47
CA LEU A 242 0.75 -19.42 1.72
C LEU A 242 -0.18 -19.35 2.93
N LEU A 243 0.20 -18.60 3.95
CA LEU A 243 -0.70 -18.16 5.01
C LEU A 243 -0.84 -16.64 4.96
N TYR A 244 -2.05 -16.15 4.68
CA TYR A 244 -2.39 -14.74 4.79
C TYR A 244 -3.16 -14.50 6.10
N VAL A 245 -2.58 -13.71 7.00
CA VAL A 245 -3.16 -13.38 8.31
C VAL A 245 -3.60 -11.93 8.29
N GLY A 246 -4.86 -11.69 7.92
CA GLY A 246 -5.48 -10.37 7.98
C GLY A 246 -6.01 -10.14 9.39
N LEU A 247 -5.25 -9.51 10.27
CA LEU A 247 -5.69 -9.30 11.65
C LEU A 247 -6.92 -8.39 11.71
N ALA A 248 -7.72 -8.57 12.77
CA ALA A 248 -8.76 -7.64 13.18
C ALA A 248 -8.21 -6.61 14.18
N HIS A 249 -7.20 -6.99 14.96
CA HIS A 249 -6.35 -6.08 15.70
C HIS A 249 -5.61 -5.14 14.75
N MET A 250 -5.49 -3.85 15.05
CA MET A 250 -5.90 -3.05 16.20
C MET A 250 -7.17 -2.22 15.95
N HIS A 251 -8.01 -2.66 15.01
CA HIS A 251 -9.27 -1.96 14.73
C HIS A 251 -10.19 -2.04 15.95
N VAL A 252 -10.97 -0.99 16.13
CA VAL A 252 -11.97 -0.92 17.19
C VAL A 252 -13.21 -1.74 16.82
N PRO A 253 -14.03 -2.16 17.79
CA PRO A 253 -13.81 -2.07 19.23
C PRO A 253 -12.62 -2.90 19.69
N LEU A 254 -11.90 -2.42 20.70
CA LEU A 254 -10.78 -3.14 21.30
C LEU A 254 -11.32 -4.05 22.40
N ALA A 255 -11.10 -5.35 22.27
CA ALA A 255 -11.40 -6.31 23.32
C ALA A 255 -10.23 -6.35 24.33
N GLY A 256 -10.54 -6.29 25.63
CA GLY A 256 -9.53 -6.43 26.67
C GLY A 256 -9.98 -5.92 28.04
N THR A 257 -9.66 -6.67 29.09
CA THR A 257 -9.78 -6.21 30.47
C THR A 257 -8.60 -5.27 30.76
N PRO A 258 -8.82 -3.97 31.06
CA PRO A 258 -7.70 -3.08 31.36
C PRO A 258 -6.98 -3.58 32.63
N PRO A 259 -5.63 -3.58 32.68
CA PRO A 259 -4.93 -3.76 33.94
C PRO A 259 -5.39 -2.70 34.92
N SER A 260 -5.66 -3.07 36.16
CA SER A 260 -6.05 -2.14 37.22
C SER A 260 -4.99 -1.04 37.41
N ALA A 261 -5.44 0.20 37.61
CA ALA A 261 -4.67 1.38 38.06
C ALA A 261 -3.84 2.21 37.06
N GLY A 262 -4.50 2.96 36.15
CA GLY A 262 -3.94 4.09 35.35
C GLY A 262 -4.90 4.60 34.26
N PRO A 263 -4.52 5.60 33.43
CA PRO A 263 -5.45 6.32 32.56
C PRO A 263 -6.19 5.39 31.61
N ARG A 264 -7.54 5.42 31.63
CA ARG A 264 -8.42 4.35 31.12
C ARG A 264 -8.28 4.03 29.62
N GLY A 265 -7.87 4.99 28.79
CA GLY A 265 -7.84 4.89 27.33
C GLY A 265 -6.60 4.25 26.73
N GLN A 266 -5.43 4.86 27.00
CA GLN A 266 -4.13 4.39 26.51
C GLN A 266 -3.82 2.96 26.96
N ARG A 267 -4.45 2.50 28.06
CA ARG A 267 -4.36 1.12 28.54
C ARG A 267 -5.01 0.09 27.62
N LEU A 268 -6.14 0.41 27.01
CA LEU A 268 -6.88 -0.55 26.19
C LEU A 268 -6.18 -0.77 24.85
N TYR A 269 -5.74 0.31 24.19
CA TYR A 269 -4.92 0.19 22.98
C TYR A 269 -3.61 -0.56 23.26
N SER A 270 -2.85 -0.16 24.28
CA SER A 270 -1.62 -0.88 24.66
C SER A 270 -1.86 -2.34 25.04
N ALA A 271 -2.97 -2.68 25.69
CA ALA A 271 -3.30 -4.06 26.02
C ALA A 271 -3.62 -4.88 24.75
N GLY A 272 -4.45 -4.36 23.84
CA GLY A 272 -4.72 -5.01 22.56
C GLY A 272 -3.46 -5.13 21.70
N LEU A 273 -2.56 -4.14 21.75
CA LEU A 273 -1.31 -4.15 21.01
C LEU A 273 -0.37 -5.25 21.53
N ARG A 274 -0.28 -5.44 22.85
CA ARG A 274 0.44 -6.59 23.44
C ARG A 274 -0.19 -7.93 23.07
N GLU A 275 -1.51 -8.01 23.02
CA GLU A 275 -2.21 -9.23 22.61
C GLU A 275 -1.92 -9.57 21.14
N MET A 276 -2.00 -8.57 20.25
CA MET A 276 -1.63 -8.72 18.84
C MET A 276 -0.17 -9.12 18.68
N ASP A 277 0.75 -8.47 19.41
CA ASP A 277 2.17 -8.80 19.40
C ASP A 277 2.43 -10.24 19.86
N HIS A 278 1.75 -10.71 20.90
CA HIS A 278 1.83 -12.09 21.37
C HIS A 278 1.28 -13.09 20.32
N LEU A 279 0.17 -12.76 19.64
CA LEU A 279 -0.35 -13.55 18.52
C LEU A 279 0.70 -13.68 17.42
N VAL A 280 1.31 -12.56 17.00
CA VAL A 280 2.36 -12.57 15.96
C VAL A 280 3.58 -13.36 16.42
N GLY A 281 3.98 -13.21 17.69
CA GLY A 281 5.03 -14.01 18.32
C GLY A 281 4.77 -15.51 18.19
N ARG A 282 3.58 -15.99 18.55
CA ARG A 282 3.21 -17.41 18.41
C ARG A 282 3.29 -17.91 16.97
N ILE A 283 2.89 -17.10 15.99
CA ILE A 283 3.00 -17.45 14.56
C ILE A 283 4.47 -17.57 14.17
N LYS A 284 5.29 -16.59 14.52
CA LYS A 284 6.73 -16.60 14.25
C LYS A 284 7.42 -17.81 14.92
N ASP A 285 7.15 -18.06 16.19
CA ASP A 285 7.73 -19.19 16.93
C ASP A 285 7.33 -20.53 16.29
N THR A 286 6.09 -20.64 15.78
CA THR A 286 5.66 -21.81 15.02
C THR A 286 6.46 -21.96 13.72
N VAL A 287 6.63 -20.88 12.95
CA VAL A 287 7.47 -20.87 11.74
C VAL A 287 8.90 -21.29 12.06
N ASP A 288 9.44 -20.78 13.16
CA ASP A 288 10.81 -21.08 13.61
C ASP A 288 11.00 -22.56 13.94
N LEU A 289 9.96 -23.19 14.48
CA LEU A 289 9.93 -24.62 14.81
C LEU A 289 9.83 -25.51 13.57
N VAL A 290 8.93 -25.23 12.62
CA VAL A 290 8.63 -26.16 11.52
C VAL A 290 9.44 -25.93 10.24
N GLY A 291 9.99 -24.74 10.01
CA GLY A 291 10.55 -24.45 8.67
C GLY A 291 11.22 -23.10 8.50
N LYS A 292 11.94 -22.61 9.52
CA LYS A 292 12.52 -21.25 9.55
C LYS A 292 13.36 -20.89 8.32
N ASN A 293 14.17 -21.82 7.82
CA ASN A 293 15.08 -21.57 6.69
C ASN A 293 14.37 -21.55 5.33
N ASN A 294 13.13 -22.06 5.25
CA ASN A 294 12.34 -22.12 4.02
C ASN A 294 11.06 -21.28 4.09
N THR A 295 10.89 -20.41 5.10
CA THR A 295 9.67 -19.63 5.27
C THR A 295 10.00 -18.15 5.33
N PHE A 296 9.40 -17.40 4.40
CA PHE A 296 9.45 -15.95 4.38
C PHE A 296 8.26 -15.38 5.15
N LEU A 297 8.53 -14.59 6.19
CA LEU A 297 7.51 -13.91 6.98
C LEU A 297 7.58 -12.40 6.75
N TRP A 298 6.45 -11.81 6.35
CA TRP A 298 6.32 -10.37 6.08
C TRP A 298 5.18 -9.79 6.90
N PHE A 299 5.51 -8.90 7.83
CA PHE A 299 4.54 -8.18 8.65
C PHE A 299 4.37 -6.74 8.14
N THR A 300 3.14 -6.26 8.02
CA THR A 300 2.83 -4.85 7.72
C THR A 300 1.43 -4.45 8.19
N GLY A 301 0.97 -3.22 7.90
CA GLY A 301 -0.38 -2.72 8.19
C GLY A 301 -1.18 -2.40 6.93
N ASP A 302 -2.51 -2.42 7.00
CA ASP A 302 -3.38 -2.08 5.87
C ASP A 302 -3.53 -0.57 5.67
N ASN A 303 -3.43 0.23 6.71
CA ASN A 303 -3.44 1.69 6.69
C ASN A 303 -2.94 2.24 8.03
N GLY A 304 -2.82 3.56 8.14
CA GLY A 304 -2.51 4.25 9.39
C GLY A 304 -3.60 4.10 10.47
N PRO A 305 -3.41 4.73 11.64
CA PRO A 305 -4.31 4.54 12.77
C PRO A 305 -5.62 5.32 12.61
N TRP A 306 -6.69 4.83 13.26
CA TRP A 306 -7.98 5.49 13.23
C TRP A 306 -8.10 6.62 14.27
N ALA A 307 -7.45 7.75 14.02
CA ALA A 307 -7.36 8.87 14.97
C ALA A 307 -8.71 9.40 15.49
N GLN A 308 -9.82 9.16 14.78
CA GLN A 308 -11.18 9.51 15.24
C GLN A 308 -11.64 8.77 16.51
N LYS A 309 -10.91 7.71 16.90
CA LYS A 309 -11.13 6.93 18.13
C LYS A 309 -10.27 7.40 19.31
N CYS A 310 -9.60 8.55 19.18
CA CYS A 310 -8.88 9.22 20.27
C CYS A 310 -7.96 8.26 21.05
N GLU A 311 -8.21 8.04 22.34
CA GLU A 311 -7.39 7.21 23.22
C GLU A 311 -7.39 5.71 22.88
N LEU A 312 -8.30 5.28 21.99
CA LEU A 312 -8.38 3.91 21.46
C LEU A 312 -7.71 3.78 20.09
N ALA A 313 -7.06 4.83 19.59
CA ALA A 313 -6.37 4.84 18.31
C ALA A 313 -4.86 4.64 18.48
N GLY A 314 -4.24 4.09 17.43
CA GLY A 314 -2.79 4.00 17.32
C GLY A 314 -2.08 5.32 17.06
N SER A 315 -0.76 5.25 17.04
CA SER A 315 0.14 6.39 16.89
C SER A 315 0.66 6.53 15.46
N VAL A 316 0.53 7.74 14.90
CA VAL A 316 1.21 8.12 13.65
C VAL A 316 2.71 8.33 13.83
N GLY A 317 3.26 8.20 15.04
CA GLY A 317 4.66 8.48 15.34
C GLY A 317 5.02 9.94 15.00
N PRO A 318 6.10 10.19 14.23
CA PRO A 318 6.53 11.55 13.89
C PRO A 318 5.67 12.20 12.79
N PHE A 319 4.70 11.51 12.20
CA PHE A 319 4.00 11.95 10.98
C PHE A 319 2.82 12.89 11.23
N THR A 320 2.97 13.82 12.17
CA THR A 320 2.04 14.95 12.35
C THR A 320 2.62 16.19 11.68
N GLY A 321 2.02 16.62 10.56
CA GLY A 321 2.47 17.77 9.79
C GLY A 321 2.17 19.12 10.46
N SER A 322 2.92 20.17 10.08
CA SER A 322 2.72 21.52 10.62
C SER A 322 1.34 22.10 10.30
N TRP A 323 0.71 21.65 9.20
CA TRP A 323 -0.64 22.06 8.86
C TRP A 323 -1.64 21.53 9.89
N GLN A 324 -1.58 20.23 10.19
CA GLN A 324 -2.43 19.58 11.20
C GLN A 324 -2.20 20.21 12.58
N ALA A 325 -0.95 20.47 12.94
CA ALA A 325 -0.60 21.10 14.21
C ALA A 325 -1.18 22.53 14.36
N ARG A 326 -1.35 23.28 13.25
CA ARG A 326 -1.83 24.67 13.27
C ARG A 326 -3.31 24.84 12.95
N ARG A 327 -3.89 23.97 12.13
CA ARG A 327 -5.24 24.09 11.57
C ARG A 327 -6.19 22.99 12.04
N GLY A 328 -5.68 21.96 12.70
CA GLY A 328 -6.44 20.74 12.99
C GLY A 328 -6.56 19.82 11.78
N GLY A 329 -7.39 18.79 11.89
CA GLY A 329 -7.50 17.71 10.90
C GLY A 329 -6.66 16.47 11.26
N SER A 330 -7.01 15.34 10.66
CA SER A 330 -6.34 14.06 10.92
C SER A 330 -5.12 13.89 10.02
N PRO A 331 -3.94 13.49 10.53
CA PRO A 331 -2.83 13.02 9.71
C PRO A 331 -2.91 11.50 9.41
N ALA A 332 -3.97 10.83 9.86
CA ALA A 332 -4.03 9.38 9.96
C ALA A 332 -4.96 8.75 8.89
N LYS A 333 -5.52 7.56 9.14
CA LYS A 333 -6.44 6.84 8.23
C LYS A 333 -7.50 7.78 7.61
N GLN A 334 -7.87 7.50 6.35
CA GLN A 334 -8.69 8.32 5.44
C GLN A 334 -8.03 9.60 4.91
N THR A 335 -6.71 9.75 5.05
CA THR A 335 -5.98 10.90 4.52
C THR A 335 -4.75 10.49 3.72
N THR A 336 -4.34 11.36 2.79
CA THR A 336 -3.12 11.18 1.98
C THR A 336 -1.86 11.67 2.70
N TRP A 337 -1.97 11.97 4.01
CA TRP A 337 -0.82 12.34 4.80
C TRP A 337 -0.02 11.10 5.18
N GLU A 338 1.27 11.27 5.43
CA GLU A 338 2.18 10.16 5.75
C GLU A 338 1.63 9.22 6.83
N GLY A 339 1.04 9.77 7.90
CA GLY A 339 0.45 8.96 8.98
C GLY A 339 -0.76 8.13 8.58
N GLY A 340 -1.36 8.35 7.41
CA GLY A 340 -2.52 7.62 6.90
C GLY A 340 -2.18 6.41 6.05
N HIS A 341 -1.05 6.43 5.34
CA HIS A 341 -0.66 5.32 4.44
C HIS A 341 0.76 4.79 4.69
N ARG A 342 1.64 5.50 5.41
CA ARG A 342 2.92 4.93 5.85
C ARG A 342 2.68 4.04 7.06
N VAL A 343 3.06 2.78 6.95
CA VAL A 343 2.73 1.72 7.92
C VAL A 343 4.00 1.00 8.38
N PRO A 344 3.99 0.30 9.52
CA PRO A 344 5.11 -0.57 9.91
C PRO A 344 5.35 -1.65 8.86
N ALA A 345 6.60 -2.07 8.68
CA ALA A 345 6.94 -3.20 7.81
C ALA A 345 8.21 -3.91 8.26
N LEU A 346 8.11 -5.24 8.42
CA LEU A 346 9.21 -6.12 8.83
C LEU A 346 9.28 -7.32 7.89
N ALA A 347 10.49 -7.67 7.45
CA ALA A 347 10.78 -8.89 6.71
C ALA A 347 11.69 -9.80 7.52
N TYR A 348 11.36 -11.09 7.55
CA TYR A 348 12.09 -12.11 8.27
C TYR A 348 12.25 -13.37 7.40
N TRP A 349 13.49 -13.78 7.18
CA TRP A 349 13.83 -15.06 6.55
C TRP A 349 15.29 -15.41 6.89
N PRO A 350 15.53 -16.24 7.90
CA PRO A 350 16.87 -16.65 8.32
C PRO A 350 17.74 -17.14 7.16
N GLY A 351 18.94 -16.56 7.03
CA GLY A 351 19.91 -16.89 5.97
C GLY A 351 19.62 -16.27 4.60
N ARG A 352 18.53 -15.51 4.44
CA ARG A 352 18.17 -14.84 3.16
C ARG A 352 17.95 -13.34 3.33
N VAL A 353 17.15 -12.94 4.31
CA VAL A 353 16.93 -11.53 4.65
C VAL A 353 18.03 -11.07 5.63
N PRO A 354 18.67 -9.91 5.41
CA PRO A 354 19.67 -9.38 6.33
C PRO A 354 19.11 -9.17 7.75
N VAL A 355 19.92 -9.55 8.74
CA VAL A 355 19.59 -9.46 10.17
C VAL A 355 19.97 -8.09 10.71
N ASN A 356 19.12 -7.52 11.57
CA ASN A 356 19.35 -6.23 12.24
C ASN A 356 19.62 -5.07 11.27
N VAL A 357 18.89 -5.03 10.14
CA VAL A 357 19.02 -3.99 9.12
C VAL A 357 17.80 -3.06 9.14
N THR A 358 18.04 -1.76 9.07
CA THR A 358 17.01 -0.76 8.79
C THR A 358 17.17 -0.29 7.34
N SER A 359 16.15 -0.50 6.52
CA SER A 359 16.11 -0.07 5.12
C SER A 359 15.20 1.15 4.94
N ALA A 360 15.72 2.17 4.26
CA ALA A 360 14.98 3.35 3.83
C ALA A 360 14.50 3.25 2.37
N ALA A 361 14.56 2.06 1.77
CA ALA A 361 14.01 1.85 0.44
C ALA A 361 12.51 2.13 0.45
N LEU A 362 12.05 2.93 -0.51
CA LEU A 362 10.64 3.25 -0.69
C LEU A 362 9.91 2.03 -1.28
N LEU A 363 9.05 1.41 -0.48
CA LEU A 363 8.31 0.19 -0.83
C LEU A 363 6.81 0.36 -0.56
N SER A 364 6.00 -0.54 -1.11
CA SER A 364 4.56 -0.54 -0.93
C SER A 364 4.00 -1.93 -0.72
N VAL A 365 2.82 -2.03 -0.09
CA VAL A 365 2.01 -3.25 -0.03
C VAL A 365 1.72 -3.84 -1.42
N LEU A 366 1.72 -2.99 -2.46
CA LEU A 366 1.61 -3.43 -3.86
C LEU A 366 2.74 -4.37 -4.29
N ASP A 367 3.92 -4.23 -3.69
CA ASP A 367 5.12 -5.00 -4.03
C ASP A 367 5.05 -6.45 -3.53
N ILE A 368 4.21 -6.71 -2.53
CA ILE A 368 4.02 -8.06 -1.96
C ILE A 368 3.61 -9.04 -3.07
N PHE A 369 2.64 -8.65 -3.92
CA PHE A 369 2.13 -9.53 -4.98
C PHE A 369 3.23 -9.98 -5.96
N PRO A 370 3.90 -9.08 -6.73
CA PRO A 370 4.92 -9.49 -7.68
C PRO A 370 6.14 -10.12 -7.00
N THR A 371 6.53 -9.67 -5.80
CA THR A 371 7.69 -10.23 -5.09
C THR A 371 7.45 -11.66 -4.65
N VAL A 372 6.29 -11.95 -4.06
CA VAL A 372 5.94 -13.31 -3.63
C VAL A 372 5.83 -14.25 -4.84
N LEU A 373 5.25 -13.79 -5.96
CA LEU A 373 5.19 -14.61 -7.18
C LEU A 373 6.58 -14.88 -7.76
N ALA A 374 7.47 -13.89 -7.80
CA ALA A 374 8.85 -14.06 -8.23
C ALA A 374 9.59 -15.10 -7.36
N LEU A 375 9.46 -15.00 -6.03
CA LEU A 375 10.04 -15.96 -5.08
C LEU A 375 9.45 -17.37 -5.20
N ALA A 376 8.17 -17.48 -5.59
CA ALA A 376 7.50 -18.76 -5.83
C ALA A 376 7.84 -19.40 -7.19
N GLY A 377 8.54 -18.66 -8.07
CA GLY A 377 8.73 -19.04 -9.47
C GLY A 377 7.41 -19.10 -10.25
N ALA A 378 6.43 -18.28 -9.87
CA ALA A 378 5.12 -18.21 -10.52
C ALA A 378 5.04 -16.97 -11.44
N PRO A 379 4.44 -17.09 -12.63
CA PRO A 379 4.33 -15.95 -13.54
C PRO A 379 3.28 -14.95 -13.06
N LEU A 380 3.48 -13.67 -13.40
CA LEU A 380 2.44 -12.66 -13.27
C LEU A 380 1.25 -13.00 -14.20
N PRO A 381 0.00 -12.84 -13.73
CA PRO A 381 -1.18 -12.97 -14.59
C PRO A 381 -1.10 -12.04 -15.81
N GLN A 382 -1.41 -12.58 -16.99
CA GLN A 382 -1.33 -11.86 -18.26
C GLN A 382 -2.52 -10.90 -18.45
N GLY A 383 -2.39 -9.99 -19.42
CA GLY A 383 -3.49 -9.10 -19.84
C GLY A 383 -3.84 -7.99 -18.83
N ARG A 384 -2.98 -7.73 -17.85
CA ARG A 384 -3.18 -6.71 -16.83
C ARG A 384 -1.88 -5.98 -16.50
N ARG A 385 -2.01 -4.74 -16.04
CA ARG A 385 -0.89 -3.94 -15.52
C ARG A 385 -0.80 -4.11 -14.01
N PHE A 386 0.40 -4.27 -13.47
CA PHE A 386 0.66 -4.27 -12.03
C PHE A 386 1.29 -2.94 -11.64
N ASP A 387 0.98 -2.48 -10.43
CA ASP A 387 1.52 -1.22 -9.89
C ASP A 387 2.62 -1.48 -8.84
N GLY A 388 2.81 -2.73 -8.42
CA GLY A 388 3.93 -3.17 -7.57
C GLY A 388 5.15 -3.61 -8.37
N LEU A 389 6.28 -3.73 -7.67
CA LEU A 389 7.57 -4.20 -8.19
C LEU A 389 8.02 -5.49 -7.48
N ASP A 390 8.76 -6.35 -8.19
CA ASP A 390 9.56 -7.38 -7.50
C ASP A 390 10.71 -6.71 -6.75
N VAL A 391 10.62 -6.71 -5.42
CA VAL A 391 11.60 -6.09 -4.52
C VAL A 391 12.49 -7.12 -3.83
N SER A 392 12.57 -8.35 -4.37
CA SER A 392 13.43 -9.42 -3.85
C SER A 392 14.89 -8.98 -3.66
N GLN A 393 15.43 -8.16 -4.57
CA GLN A 393 16.80 -7.64 -4.43
C GLN A 393 16.95 -6.71 -3.22
N VAL A 394 15.91 -5.92 -2.90
CA VAL A 394 15.89 -5.08 -1.68
C VAL A 394 15.74 -5.96 -0.44
N LEU A 395 14.84 -6.94 -0.46
CA LEU A 395 14.63 -7.89 0.65
C LEU A 395 15.92 -8.65 1.01
N PHE A 396 16.73 -9.01 0.02
CA PHE A 396 18.00 -9.73 0.22
C PHE A 396 19.21 -8.80 0.44
N GLY A 397 18.99 -7.49 0.60
CA GLY A 397 20.05 -6.52 0.85
C GLY A 397 21.00 -6.27 -0.34
N ARG A 398 20.62 -6.70 -1.54
CA ARG A 398 21.41 -6.56 -2.79
C ARG A 398 21.13 -5.24 -3.51
N ALA A 399 20.02 -4.58 -3.18
CA ALA A 399 19.67 -3.25 -3.65
C ALA A 399 19.21 -2.37 -2.49
N GLN A 400 19.42 -1.06 -2.62
CA GLN A 400 19.05 -0.06 -1.61
C GLN A 400 17.90 0.85 -2.07
N THR A 401 17.48 0.73 -3.34
CA THR A 401 16.44 1.58 -3.94
C THR A 401 15.24 0.75 -4.35
N GLY A 402 14.05 1.16 -3.91
CA GLY A 402 12.77 0.63 -4.35
C GLY A 402 12.13 1.53 -5.41
N HIS A 403 10.92 1.99 -5.16
CA HIS A 403 10.21 2.93 -6.03
C HIS A 403 10.93 4.29 -6.12
N ARG A 404 10.76 4.98 -7.26
CA ARG A 404 11.23 6.38 -7.42
C ARG A 404 10.31 7.40 -6.75
N SER A 405 9.04 7.04 -6.57
CA SER A 405 8.00 7.85 -5.97
C SER A 405 6.93 6.93 -5.39
N ALA A 406 6.26 7.34 -4.31
CA ALA A 406 5.22 6.53 -3.71
C ALA A 406 4.12 6.25 -4.76
N PRO A 407 3.59 5.02 -4.84
CA PRO A 407 2.47 4.71 -5.72
C PRO A 407 1.33 5.71 -5.44
N ARG A 408 0.88 6.42 -6.48
CA ARG A 408 -0.05 7.53 -6.32
C ARG A 408 -1.42 7.02 -5.91
N GLU A 409 -1.76 7.21 -4.64
CA GLU A 409 -3.13 7.14 -4.17
C GLU A 409 -3.89 8.39 -4.64
N THR A 410 -5.09 8.20 -5.18
CA THR A 410 -6.07 9.29 -5.29
C THR A 410 -7.18 8.97 -4.30
N ILE A 411 -7.10 9.54 -3.09
CA ILE A 411 -8.23 9.47 -2.17
C ILE A 411 -9.30 10.42 -2.71
N VAL A 412 -10.36 9.86 -3.27
CA VAL A 412 -11.58 10.62 -3.58
C VAL A 412 -12.41 10.65 -2.31
N ASN A 413 -12.18 11.63 -1.43
CA ASN A 413 -13.00 11.80 -0.22
C ASN A 413 -14.14 12.81 -0.51
N PRO A 414 -15.43 12.45 -0.39
CA PRO A 414 -16.53 13.40 -0.60
C PRO A 414 -16.72 14.44 0.52
N LEU A 415 -15.94 14.40 1.60
CA LEU A 415 -16.35 15.02 2.89
C LEU A 415 -15.53 16.25 3.36
N GLU A 416 -14.63 16.83 2.56
CA GLU A 416 -13.92 18.07 2.95
C GLU A 416 -14.60 19.38 2.46
N VAL A 417 -15.93 19.47 2.56
CA VAL A 417 -16.61 20.77 2.48
C VAL A 417 -17.67 20.88 3.57
N ALA A 418 -17.23 21.15 4.80
CA ALA A 418 -18.07 21.76 5.82
C ALA A 418 -17.72 23.25 5.90
N ASP A 419 -18.18 24.04 4.93
CA ASP A 419 -18.24 25.49 5.10
C ASP A 419 -19.50 25.79 5.93
N GLY A 420 -19.31 26.37 7.11
CA GLY A 420 -20.33 26.55 8.15
C GLY A 420 -21.37 27.62 7.83
N ARG A 421 -22.11 27.49 6.73
CA ARG A 421 -23.26 28.34 6.43
C ARG A 421 -24.55 27.53 6.32
N PRO A 422 -25.59 27.85 7.09
CA PRO A 422 -26.89 27.21 6.93
C PRO A 422 -27.53 27.71 5.62
N GLY A 423 -27.84 26.78 4.69
CA GLY A 423 -28.74 27.06 3.55
C GLY A 423 -28.22 26.81 2.12
N GLY A 424 -27.16 26.03 1.89
CA GLY A 424 -26.67 25.74 0.53
C GLY A 424 -27.17 24.41 -0.05
N LYS A 425 -27.88 24.44 -1.19
CA LYS A 425 -28.28 23.25 -1.97
C LYS A 425 -27.10 22.31 -2.25
N HIS A 426 -27.31 21.00 -2.09
CA HIS A 426 -26.35 19.96 -2.47
C HIS A 426 -25.94 20.10 -3.94
N ARG A 427 -24.68 20.47 -4.16
CA ARG A 427 -23.96 20.26 -5.41
C ARG A 427 -22.71 19.46 -5.07
N SER A 428 -22.63 18.24 -5.59
CA SER A 428 -21.49 17.34 -5.42
C SER A 428 -20.31 17.86 -6.26
N ASP A 429 -19.56 18.81 -5.71
CA ASP A 429 -18.28 19.22 -6.30
C ASP A 429 -17.17 18.32 -5.75
N TYR A 430 -16.76 17.35 -6.57
CA TYR A 430 -15.58 16.53 -6.33
C TYR A 430 -14.33 17.41 -6.43
N LYS A 431 -13.57 17.57 -5.34
CA LYS A 431 -12.24 18.20 -5.39
C LYS A 431 -11.17 17.11 -5.54
N ASP A 432 -10.53 17.12 -6.70
CA ASP A 432 -9.31 16.37 -6.99
C ASP A 432 -8.15 17.01 -6.21
N VAL A 433 -7.82 16.50 -5.02
CA VAL A 433 -6.62 16.93 -4.29
C VAL A 433 -5.42 16.22 -4.90
N ARG A 434 -4.80 16.87 -5.90
CA ARG A 434 -3.49 16.46 -6.42
C ARG A 434 -2.41 16.85 -5.41
N THR A 435 -2.15 15.99 -4.45
CA THR A 435 -0.99 16.14 -3.56
C THR A 435 0.27 15.75 -4.35
N TYR A 436 1.06 16.76 -4.71
CA TYR A 436 2.45 16.54 -5.12
C TYR A 436 3.27 16.25 -3.87
N THR A 437 3.36 14.99 -3.46
CA THR A 437 4.32 14.59 -2.44
C THR A 437 5.71 14.59 -3.08
N CYS A 438 6.37 15.75 -3.09
CA CYS A 438 7.82 15.81 -3.31
C CYS A 438 8.50 15.21 -2.07
N VAL A 439 8.89 13.94 -2.18
CA VAL A 439 9.76 13.28 -1.19
C VAL A 439 11.14 13.93 -1.30
N PHE A 440 11.46 14.86 -0.41
CA PHE A 440 12.83 15.33 -0.24
C PHE A 440 13.59 14.32 0.61
N THR A 441 14.43 13.51 -0.02
CA THR A 441 15.38 12.65 0.67
C THR A 441 16.47 13.52 1.31
N HIS A 442 16.42 13.74 2.62
CA HIS A 442 17.52 14.35 3.36
C HIS A 442 18.61 13.31 3.60
N THR A 443 19.52 13.14 2.63
CA THR A 443 20.78 12.41 2.83
C THR A 443 21.93 13.41 2.99
N HIS A 444 22.51 13.43 4.19
CA HIS A 444 23.83 13.94 4.57
C HIS A 444 24.24 15.38 4.18
N ALA A 445 24.11 16.29 5.15
CA ALA A 445 25.07 17.37 5.34
C ALA A 445 25.30 17.60 6.84
N ARG A 446 26.20 16.81 7.44
CA ARG A 446 26.89 17.21 8.67
C ARG A 446 28.13 17.98 8.22
N VAL A 447 28.09 19.31 8.30
CA VAL A 447 29.29 20.14 8.29
C VAL A 447 29.17 21.11 9.47
N TYR A 448 30.19 21.05 10.32
CA TYR A 448 30.43 21.85 11.51
C TYR A 448 30.14 23.34 11.30
N PHE A 449 29.45 23.97 12.25
CA PHE A 449 29.61 25.41 12.49
C PHE A 449 29.55 25.71 13.99
N SER A 450 30.71 26.06 14.54
CA SER A 450 30.81 26.84 15.76
C SER A 450 30.66 28.33 15.41
N VAL A 451 29.95 29.04 16.30
CA VAL A 451 30.06 30.46 16.66
C VAL A 451 30.72 31.39 15.62
N PHE A 452 29.93 32.24 14.95
CA PHE A 452 30.24 33.68 14.80
C PHE A 452 28.99 34.49 14.42
N SER A 453 28.99 35.72 14.93
CA SER A 453 27.88 36.65 15.15
C SER A 453 27.19 37.24 13.91
N ASN A 454 25.87 37.44 14.07
CA ASN A 454 24.99 38.47 13.49
C ASN A 454 25.67 39.68 12.82
N HIS A 455 25.66 39.76 11.48
CA HIS A 455 25.46 41.01 10.71
C HIS A 455 25.39 40.80 9.18
N LEU A 456 24.51 39.93 8.66
CA LEU A 456 24.32 39.80 7.19
C LEU A 456 22.96 39.24 6.75
N LEU A 457 21.87 39.62 7.45
CA LEU A 457 20.49 39.28 7.06
C LEU A 457 19.59 40.50 6.76
N SER A 458 20.17 41.67 6.50
CA SER A 458 19.43 42.93 6.23
C SER A 458 19.49 43.39 4.76
N ILE A 459 20.35 42.81 3.92
CA ILE A 459 20.58 43.32 2.56
C ILE A 459 19.83 42.52 1.47
N THR A 460 19.40 41.28 1.73
CA THR A 460 18.68 40.45 0.74
C THR A 460 17.16 40.61 0.75
N CYS A 461 16.57 41.31 1.74
CA CYS A 461 15.13 41.62 1.77
C CYS A 461 14.74 42.98 1.16
N LYS A 462 15.70 43.82 0.77
CA LYS A 462 15.45 45.11 0.08
C LYS A 462 15.47 45.01 -1.45
N ALA A 463 16.20 44.05 -2.02
CA ALA A 463 16.31 43.90 -3.48
C ALA A 463 15.09 43.23 -4.15
N LEU A 464 14.33 42.41 -3.42
CA LEU A 464 13.13 41.70 -3.93
C LEU A 464 11.83 42.51 -3.79
N ARG A 465 11.85 43.64 -3.08
CA ARG A 465 10.68 44.53 -2.94
C ARG A 465 10.63 45.63 -4.01
N GLN A 466 11.77 45.94 -4.66
CA GLN A 466 11.85 46.92 -5.74
C GLN A 466 11.46 46.33 -7.10
N THR A 467 11.77 45.05 -7.34
CA THR A 467 11.44 44.34 -8.60
C THR A 467 9.94 44.04 -8.76
N PHE A 468 9.16 44.09 -7.69
CA PHE A 468 7.71 43.85 -7.73
C PHE A 468 6.88 45.11 -7.99
N TRP A 469 7.45 46.31 -7.80
CA TRP A 469 6.76 47.58 -8.08
C TRP A 469 6.97 48.10 -9.52
N ASP A 470 8.12 47.80 -10.15
CA ASP A 470 8.40 48.25 -11.53
C ASP A 470 7.66 47.42 -12.61
N ILE A 471 7.29 46.18 -12.30
CA ILE A 471 6.53 45.29 -13.22
C ILE A 471 5.03 45.63 -13.22
N GLN A 472 4.51 46.28 -12.16
CA GLN A 472 3.10 46.66 -12.07
C GLN A 472 2.82 48.07 -12.64
N TRP A 473 3.85 48.89 -12.89
CA TRP A 473 3.72 50.20 -13.55
C TRP A 473 3.78 50.13 -15.09
N HIS A 474 4.48 49.16 -15.69
CA HIS A 474 4.65 49.07 -17.14
C HIS A 474 3.48 48.43 -17.92
N MET A 475 2.47 47.86 -17.25
CA MET A 475 1.30 47.23 -17.89
C MET A 475 0.07 48.14 -18.04
N THR A 476 0.13 49.41 -17.61
CA THR A 476 -1.01 50.35 -17.68
C THR A 476 -0.78 51.54 -18.64
N ALA A 477 0.23 51.49 -19.52
CA ALA A 477 0.59 52.60 -20.42
C ALA A 477 0.81 52.21 -21.90
N LEU A 478 0.09 51.22 -22.43
CA LEU A 478 0.05 50.94 -23.87
C LEU A 478 -1.35 50.56 -24.37
N LYS A 479 -2.26 51.53 -24.28
CA LYS A 479 -3.41 51.69 -25.19
C LYS A 479 -3.48 53.17 -25.56
N VAL A 480 -2.88 53.58 -26.67
CA VAL A 480 -3.29 54.71 -27.54
C VAL A 480 -2.35 54.81 -28.77
N ARG A 481 -2.93 54.63 -29.97
CA ARG A 481 -2.62 55.17 -31.33
C ARG A 481 -1.36 54.77 -32.14
N PHE A 482 -1.61 53.88 -33.12
CA PHE A 482 -1.55 54.06 -34.60
C PHE A 482 -0.40 54.88 -35.27
N LYS A 483 0.39 54.23 -36.16
CA LYS A 483 0.37 54.28 -37.66
C LYS A 483 1.75 54.02 -38.32
N ARG A 484 1.73 53.22 -39.40
CA ARG A 484 2.60 53.17 -40.62
C ARG A 484 4.13 53.30 -40.50
N PHE A 485 4.88 52.31 -41.00
CA PHE A 485 5.62 52.34 -42.29
C PHE A 485 6.46 51.05 -42.55
N HIS A 486 6.62 50.71 -43.83
CA HIS A 486 7.47 49.65 -44.41
C HIS A 486 8.99 49.90 -44.26
N LEU A 487 9.82 48.84 -44.17
CA LEU A 487 10.83 48.39 -45.17
C LEU A 487 11.95 47.51 -44.53
N PHE A 488 12.28 46.40 -45.22
CA PHE A 488 13.59 45.76 -45.47
C PHE A 488 14.64 45.46 -44.38
N GLY A 489 15.20 44.23 -44.45
CA GLY A 489 16.65 44.05 -44.66
C GLY A 489 17.52 43.36 -43.59
N THR A 490 17.79 42.06 -43.81
CA THR A 490 19.11 41.35 -43.74
C THR A 490 20.06 41.46 -42.53
N PHE A 491 20.26 40.31 -41.86
CA PHE A 491 21.50 39.53 -41.63
C PHE A 491 22.90 40.20 -41.50
N LEU A 492 23.63 39.70 -40.47
CA LEU A 492 25.08 39.40 -40.34
C LEU A 492 26.07 40.37 -39.66
N ASN A 493 26.82 39.76 -38.72
CA ASN A 493 28.19 40.00 -38.24
C ASN A 493 28.51 41.16 -37.27
N MET A 494 28.88 40.78 -36.03
CA MET A 494 30.23 41.04 -35.51
C MET A 494 30.62 39.96 -34.48
N GLN A 495 31.66 39.19 -34.82
CA GLN A 495 32.49 38.44 -33.89
C GLN A 495 33.73 39.29 -33.54
N ASN A 496 34.17 39.12 -32.29
CA ASN A 496 35.50 39.38 -31.71
C ASN A 496 35.86 40.79 -31.24
N ILE A 497 35.88 40.95 -29.91
CA ILE A 497 36.97 41.59 -29.14
C ILE A 497 36.96 41.01 -27.69
N PHE A 498 38.06 40.33 -27.32
CA PHE A 498 38.65 40.03 -25.99
C PHE A 498 37.81 39.31 -24.89
N ILE A 499 38.03 38.02 -24.60
CA ILE A 499 39.08 37.36 -23.76
C ILE A 499 38.96 37.62 -22.23
N HIS A 500 38.78 36.49 -21.50
CA HIS A 500 38.95 36.21 -20.05
C HIS A 500 37.78 36.44 -19.07
N SER A 501 36.96 35.39 -18.86
CA SER A 501 36.71 34.77 -17.53
C SER A 501 35.66 33.66 -17.66
N HIS A 502 35.92 32.49 -17.06
CA HIS A 502 35.00 31.35 -17.01
C HIS A 502 33.75 31.69 -16.17
N SER A 503 32.54 31.52 -16.72
CA SER A 503 31.32 31.45 -15.91
C SER A 503 30.19 30.68 -16.60
N ILE A 504 29.89 29.51 -16.03
CA ILE A 504 28.80 28.58 -16.36
C ILE A 504 27.39 29.23 -16.21
N HIS A 505 27.29 30.37 -15.54
CA HIS A 505 26.02 31.08 -15.32
C HIS A 505 25.41 31.73 -16.57
N MET A 506 26.20 32.07 -17.59
CA MET A 506 25.67 32.74 -18.78
C MET A 506 24.96 31.76 -19.74
N TYR A 507 25.35 30.49 -19.72
CA TYR A 507 24.78 29.44 -20.57
C TYR A 507 23.35 29.03 -20.13
N VAL A 508 23.09 29.10 -18.82
CA VAL A 508 21.78 28.82 -18.23
C VAL A 508 20.80 29.95 -18.52
N LEU A 509 21.27 31.20 -18.50
CA LEU A 509 20.44 32.37 -18.74
C LEU A 509 19.96 32.44 -20.20
N ILE A 510 20.84 32.15 -21.16
CA ILE A 510 20.52 32.16 -22.59
C ILE A 510 19.53 31.02 -22.94
N ASN A 511 19.73 29.82 -22.39
CA ASN A 511 18.80 28.71 -22.61
C ASN A 511 17.41 28.95 -21.98
N THR A 512 17.37 29.61 -20.82
CA THR A 512 16.09 29.95 -20.16
C THR A 512 15.32 31.01 -20.95
N ILE A 513 16.00 32.00 -21.55
CA ILE A 513 15.38 33.03 -22.38
C ILE A 513 14.84 32.44 -23.70
N VAL A 514 15.57 31.53 -24.34
CA VAL A 514 15.14 30.85 -25.58
C VAL A 514 13.94 29.91 -25.34
N PHE A 515 13.91 29.22 -24.20
CA PHE A 515 12.77 28.36 -23.83
C PHE A 515 11.51 29.16 -23.51
N THR A 516 11.67 30.32 -22.87
CA THR A 516 10.55 31.19 -22.49
C THR A 516 9.95 31.91 -23.71
N LEU A 517 10.78 32.34 -24.66
CA LEU A 517 10.31 32.94 -25.92
C LEU A 517 9.60 31.93 -26.83
N SER A 518 10.02 30.67 -26.83
CA SER A 518 9.35 29.60 -27.60
C SER A 518 7.96 29.25 -27.03
N TYR A 519 7.78 29.39 -25.71
CA TYR A 519 6.51 29.14 -25.04
C TYR A 519 5.50 30.29 -25.23
N ILE A 520 5.99 31.53 -25.34
CA ILE A 520 5.15 32.72 -25.54
C ILE A 520 4.63 32.83 -26.98
N VAL A 521 5.42 32.41 -27.99
CA VAL A 521 4.97 32.41 -29.40
C VAL A 521 3.98 31.25 -29.70
N GLY A 522 4.03 30.15 -28.95
CA GLY A 522 3.13 29.00 -29.11
C GLY A 522 1.70 29.19 -28.59
N LEU A 523 1.42 30.26 -27.83
CA LEU A 523 0.12 30.51 -27.18
C LEU A 523 -0.74 31.58 -27.89
N GLN A 524 -0.33 32.11 -29.04
CA GLN A 524 -1.06 33.14 -29.79
C GLN A 524 -1.74 32.67 -31.09
N GLY A 525 -1.87 31.37 -31.34
CA GLY A 525 -2.51 30.86 -32.55
C GLY A 525 -3.65 29.88 -32.26
N SER A 526 -4.87 30.40 -32.05
CA SER A 526 -6.17 29.87 -32.53
C SER A 526 -7.34 30.26 -31.60
N GLY A 527 -7.99 31.36 -31.95
CA GLY A 527 -9.31 31.72 -31.43
C GLY A 527 -10.21 32.24 -32.55
N MET A 528 -11.41 31.66 -32.60
CA MET A 528 -12.68 32.15 -33.18
C MET A 528 -13.18 31.58 -34.51
N GLY A 529 -14.40 31.03 -34.42
CA GLY A 529 -15.32 30.76 -35.51
C GLY A 529 -16.68 30.30 -34.99
N TRP A 530 -17.51 31.26 -34.55
CA TRP A 530 -18.92 31.05 -34.18
C TRP A 530 -19.80 30.94 -35.45
N PHE A 531 -20.77 30.01 -35.46
CA PHE A 531 -22.04 30.19 -36.17
C PHE A 531 -23.20 29.61 -35.33
N ARG A 532 -24.22 30.44 -35.09
CA ARG A 532 -25.51 30.09 -34.45
C ARG A 532 -26.51 29.65 -35.53
N LYS A 533 -27.29 28.58 -35.28
CA LYS A 533 -28.75 28.61 -35.03
C LYS A 533 -29.33 27.19 -34.80
N PRO A 534 -30.53 27.07 -34.15
CA PRO A 534 -30.97 25.88 -33.39
C PRO A 534 -32.10 25.09 -34.06
N PHE A 535 -32.22 23.77 -33.83
CA PHE A 535 -33.40 22.88 -34.03
C PHE A 535 -32.91 21.44 -33.62
N GLN A 536 -33.62 20.49 -33.03
CA GLN A 536 -34.96 20.29 -32.46
C GLN A 536 -34.87 19.04 -31.57
N PHE A 537 -35.69 18.95 -30.51
CA PHE A 537 -35.91 17.73 -29.73
C PHE A 537 -36.65 16.68 -30.57
N GLN A 538 -36.24 15.41 -30.53
CA GLN A 538 -37.15 14.28 -30.78
C GLN A 538 -37.00 13.18 -29.73
N GLU A 539 -38.11 13.03 -29.00
CA GLU A 539 -38.53 11.92 -28.16
C GLU A 539 -38.79 10.68 -29.04
N ALA A 540 -38.25 9.51 -28.66
CA ALA A 540 -38.67 8.23 -29.22
C ALA A 540 -39.51 7.48 -28.17
N ARG A 541 -40.81 7.38 -28.44
CA ARG A 541 -41.78 6.58 -27.69
C ARG A 541 -41.72 5.11 -28.09
N ARG A 542 -42.13 4.29 -27.12
CA ARG A 542 -42.59 2.89 -27.19
C ARG A 542 -43.65 2.67 -28.28
N ASN A 543 -43.69 1.44 -28.82
CA ASN A 543 -44.81 0.46 -28.85
C ASN A 543 -44.67 -0.51 -30.04
N PRO A 544 -45.41 -1.65 -30.11
CA PRO A 544 -46.61 -2.06 -29.34
C PRO A 544 -46.36 -2.93 -28.11
#